data_AF-A0A8I1XZA9-F1
#
_entry.id   AF-A0A8I1XZA9-F1
#
_cell.length_a   1.000
_cell.length_b   1.000
_cell.length_c   1.000
_cell.angle_alpha   90.00
_cell.angle_beta   90.00
_cell.angle_gamma   90.00
#
_symmetry.space_group_name_H-M   'P 1'
#
loop_
_entity.id
_entity.type
_entity.pdbx_description
1 polymer ?
#
loop_
_entity_poly.entity_id
_entity_poly.type
_entity_poly.pdbx_seq_one_letter_code
_entity_poly.pdbx_strand_id
1 'polypeptide(L)'
;MSVKPPFTSAGGRFWSRHRRFPNSDAQDDRPALQRLVGKYDPAARDEHNRSLRRAGEEMVFKFEYDRLCQAGRRDLAKKMDWPADRGEDHRGYDIRSFAPDNGEERLFEIKTTNRHARTRVWLSRNQVETAAHNPAGLPRPENLRLQ
;
A
#
# COMPACT_ATOMS: atom_id res chain seq x y z
N MET A 1 -30.60 -27.71 67.94
CA MET A 1 -30.91 -26.32 67.55
C MET A 1 -30.93 -26.29 66.02
N SER A 2 -32.10 -26.36 65.37
CA SER A 2 -32.86 -25.22 64.80
C SER A 2 -31.93 -24.28 64.01
N VAL A 3 -32.09 -24.00 62.71
CA VAL A 3 -33.31 -23.70 61.95
C VAL A 3 -33.04 -23.95 60.45
N LYS A 4 -34.05 -24.38 59.67
CA LYS A 4 -34.04 -24.34 58.20
C LYS A 4 -34.35 -22.92 57.69
N PRO A 5 -33.79 -22.48 56.55
CA PRO A 5 -34.45 -21.53 55.66
C PRO A 5 -34.99 -22.23 54.39
N PRO A 6 -35.85 -21.54 53.61
CA PRO A 6 -36.96 -22.18 52.90
C PRO A 6 -36.78 -22.26 51.37
N PHE A 7 -37.71 -23.00 50.75
CA PHE A 7 -38.20 -22.89 49.37
C PHE A 7 -37.50 -23.65 48.22
N THR A 8 -38.09 -24.82 47.92
CA THR A 8 -38.71 -25.28 46.64
C THR A 8 -37.97 -25.31 45.28
N SER A 9 -38.14 -26.46 44.63
CA SER A 9 -37.87 -26.86 43.23
C SER A 9 -38.30 -25.85 42.14
N ALA A 10 -37.44 -25.62 41.14
CA ALA A 10 -37.74 -25.73 39.70
C ALA A 10 -36.51 -25.34 38.86
N GLY A 11 -36.30 -26.02 37.73
CA GLY A 11 -35.13 -25.85 36.88
C GLY A 11 -35.08 -24.56 36.04
N GLY A 12 -34.05 -24.49 35.20
CA GLY A 12 -33.96 -23.54 34.10
C GLY A 12 -32.77 -22.59 34.20
N ARG A 13 -31.73 -22.86 33.41
CA ARG A 13 -30.64 -21.94 33.12
C ARG A 13 -31.20 -20.65 32.52
N PHE A 14 -31.02 -19.52 33.21
CA PHE A 14 -31.38 -18.19 32.72
C PHE A 14 -30.14 -17.53 32.14
N TRP A 15 -29.98 -17.57 30.81
CA TRP A 15 -29.16 -16.59 30.09
C TRP A 15 -30.09 -15.54 29.51
N SER A 16 -29.77 -14.28 29.79
CA SER A 16 -30.49 -13.09 29.37
C SER A 16 -30.72 -13.07 27.86
N ARG A 17 -31.96 -12.80 27.45
CA ARG A 17 -32.34 -12.50 26.07
C ARG A 17 -31.54 -11.29 25.60
N HIS A 18 -30.55 -11.51 24.74
CA HIS A 18 -29.98 -10.41 23.97
C HIS A 18 -31.07 -9.78 23.08
N ARG A 19 -31.10 -8.46 23.13
CA ARG A 19 -31.97 -7.54 22.42
C ARG A 19 -32.03 -7.93 20.93
N ARG A 20 -33.22 -8.26 20.41
CA ARG A 20 -33.46 -8.33 18.97
C ARG A 20 -33.38 -6.91 18.40
N PHE A 21 -32.42 -6.66 17.52
CA PHE A 21 -32.45 -5.48 16.65
C PHE A 21 -33.57 -5.69 15.60
N PRO A 22 -34.52 -4.76 15.45
CA PRO A 22 -35.58 -4.87 14.45
C PRO A 22 -35.06 -4.33 13.12
N ASN A 23 -34.25 -5.12 12.42
CA ASN A 23 -34.22 -5.15 10.97
C ASN A 23 -33.55 -6.46 10.54
N SER A 24 -34.34 -7.52 10.43
CA SER A 24 -33.90 -8.84 9.98
C SER A 24 -34.69 -9.26 8.75
N ASP A 25 -34.81 -8.34 7.80
CA ASP A 25 -35.11 -8.70 6.42
C ASP A 25 -33.77 -9.02 5.76
N ALA A 26 -33.43 -10.31 5.77
CA ALA A 26 -32.37 -10.85 4.95
C ALA A 26 -32.81 -10.75 3.48
N GLN A 27 -32.70 -9.56 2.89
CA GLN A 27 -32.69 -9.46 1.45
C GLN A 27 -31.48 -10.26 0.95
N ASP A 28 -31.77 -11.23 0.11
CA ASP A 28 -30.81 -12.15 -0.45
C ASP A 28 -29.86 -11.38 -1.40
N ASP A 29 -28.79 -10.81 -0.85
CA ASP A 29 -27.74 -10.09 -1.59
C ASP A 29 -26.82 -11.03 -2.40
N ARG A 30 -27.03 -12.36 -2.33
CA ARG A 30 -26.18 -13.37 -2.97
C ARG A 30 -26.03 -13.22 -4.50
N PRO A 31 -27.06 -12.88 -5.31
CA PRO A 31 -26.90 -12.76 -6.76
C PRO A 31 -26.17 -11.49 -7.19
N ALA A 32 -26.26 -10.39 -6.42
CA ALA A 32 -25.50 -9.17 -6.70
C ALA A 32 -24.02 -9.37 -6.36
N LEU A 33 -23.72 -10.00 -5.22
CA LEU A 33 -22.37 -10.38 -4.83
C LEU A 33 -21.75 -11.36 -5.84
N GLN A 34 -22.50 -12.38 -6.29
CA GLN A 34 -22.03 -13.34 -7.29
C GLN A 34 -21.72 -12.70 -8.65
N ARG A 35 -22.52 -11.72 -9.10
CA ARG A 35 -22.25 -10.96 -10.34
C ARG A 35 -21.02 -10.06 -10.22
N LEU A 36 -20.74 -9.54 -9.01
CA LEU A 36 -19.56 -8.73 -8.73
C LEU A 36 -18.28 -9.60 -8.68
N VAL A 37 -18.36 -10.76 -8.00
CA VAL A 37 -17.26 -11.72 -7.85
C VAL A 37 -16.94 -12.42 -9.17
N GLY A 38 -17.94 -12.75 -10.00
CA GLY A 38 -17.72 -13.39 -11.30
C GLY A 38 -16.98 -12.54 -12.35
N LYS A 39 -16.84 -11.23 -12.11
CA LYS A 39 -16.09 -10.29 -12.97
C LYS A 39 -14.77 -9.83 -12.38
N TYR A 40 -14.41 -10.31 -11.19
CA TYR A 40 -13.23 -9.85 -10.46
C TYR A 40 -12.25 -11.01 -10.33
N ASP A 41 -11.21 -11.00 -11.16
CA ASP A 41 -10.05 -11.88 -11.03
C ASP A 41 -8.92 -11.13 -10.29
N PRO A 42 -8.71 -11.40 -8.99
CA PRO A 42 -7.65 -10.73 -8.23
C PRO A 42 -6.26 -11.10 -8.72
N ALA A 43 -6.05 -12.33 -9.17
CA ALA A 43 -4.74 -12.82 -9.59
C ALA A 43 -4.31 -12.17 -10.91
N ALA A 44 -5.21 -12.09 -11.89
CA ALA A 44 -4.93 -11.40 -13.15
C ALA A 44 -4.68 -9.91 -12.94
N ARG A 45 -5.42 -9.26 -12.02
CA ARG A 45 -5.19 -7.85 -11.67
C ARG A 45 -3.87 -7.63 -10.97
N ASP A 46 -3.51 -8.51 -10.04
CA ASP A 46 -2.23 -8.43 -9.34
C ASP A 46 -1.07 -8.58 -10.32
N GLU A 47 -1.13 -9.56 -11.24
CA GLU A 47 -0.13 -9.72 -12.30
C GLU A 47 -0.03 -8.47 -13.20
N HIS A 48 -1.17 -7.94 -13.64
CA HIS A 48 -1.19 -6.70 -14.42
C HIS A 48 -0.58 -5.52 -13.65
N ASN A 49 -0.89 -5.39 -12.36
CA ASN A 49 -0.34 -4.34 -11.51
C ASN A 49 1.18 -4.53 -11.29
N ARG A 50 1.67 -5.76 -11.14
CA ARG A 50 3.10 -6.07 -11.05
C ARG A 50 3.83 -5.66 -12.32
N SER A 51 3.29 -6.03 -13.47
CA SER A 51 3.84 -5.64 -14.79
C SER A 51 3.83 -4.12 -14.99
N LEU A 52 2.71 -3.46 -14.70
CA LEU A 52 2.56 -2.00 -14.83
C LEU A 52 3.52 -1.25 -13.90
N ARG A 53 3.67 -1.71 -12.65
CA ARG A 53 4.60 -1.13 -11.68
C ARG A 53 6.04 -1.24 -12.20
N ARG A 54 6.47 -2.46 -12.57
CA ARG A 54 7.82 -2.70 -13.08
C ARG A 54 8.13 -1.87 -14.33
N ALA A 55 7.18 -1.77 -15.27
CA ALA A 55 7.37 -0.98 -16.49
C ALA A 55 7.57 0.52 -16.19
N GLY A 56 6.86 1.05 -15.18
CA GLY A 56 7.05 2.43 -14.74
C GLY A 56 8.41 2.66 -14.11
N GLU A 57 8.84 1.76 -13.24
CA GLU A 57 10.18 1.80 -12.64
C GLU A 57 11.27 1.74 -13.73
N GLU A 58 11.15 0.81 -14.68
CA GLU A 58 12.10 0.67 -15.79
C GLU A 58 12.20 1.95 -16.64
N MET A 59 11.06 2.57 -16.95
CA MET A 59 11.00 3.82 -17.71
C MET A 59 11.79 4.93 -16.99
N VAL A 60 11.54 5.12 -15.70
CA VAL A 60 12.22 6.17 -14.91
C VAL A 60 13.71 5.85 -14.77
N PHE A 61 14.08 4.57 -14.58
CA PHE A 61 15.49 4.18 -14.49
C PHE A 61 16.26 4.53 -15.76
N LYS A 62 15.72 4.17 -16.92
CA LYS A 62 16.31 4.51 -18.23
C LYS A 62 16.42 6.02 -18.41
N PHE A 63 15.35 6.75 -18.09
CA PHE A 63 15.34 8.20 -18.16
C PHE A 63 16.44 8.86 -17.29
N GLU A 64 16.56 8.44 -16.03
CA GLU A 64 17.59 8.98 -15.13
C GLU A 64 19.00 8.60 -15.57
N TYR A 65 19.20 7.38 -16.08
CA TYR A 65 20.48 6.94 -16.64
C TYR A 65 20.91 7.81 -17.83
N ASP A 66 19.99 8.03 -18.77
CA ASP A 66 20.23 8.86 -19.94
C ASP A 66 20.47 10.32 -19.55
N ARG A 67 19.72 10.85 -18.58
CA ARG A 67 19.93 12.21 -18.05
C ARG A 67 21.36 12.38 -17.50
N LEU A 68 21.83 11.43 -16.71
CA LEU A 68 23.19 11.47 -16.15
C LEU A 68 24.25 11.33 -17.25
N CYS A 69 24.03 10.45 -18.24
CA CYS A 69 24.94 10.29 -19.37
C CYS A 69 25.03 11.57 -20.22
N GLN A 70 23.90 12.22 -20.50
CA GLN A 70 23.84 13.48 -21.25
C GLN A 70 24.52 14.63 -20.49
N ALA A 71 24.47 14.62 -19.16
CA ALA A 71 25.21 15.55 -18.31
C ALA A 71 26.72 15.22 -18.18
N GLY A 72 27.24 14.23 -18.93
CA GLY A 72 28.63 13.79 -18.84
C GLY A 72 28.98 12.98 -17.59
N ARG A 73 27.98 12.61 -16.78
CA ARG A 73 28.14 11.92 -15.49
C ARG A 73 27.89 10.41 -15.59
N ARG A 74 28.52 9.78 -16.57
CA ARG A 74 28.42 8.31 -16.75
C ARG A 74 29.00 7.54 -15.56
N ASP A 75 29.90 8.16 -14.80
CA ASP A 75 30.41 7.66 -13.53
C ASP A 75 29.30 7.48 -12.49
N LEU A 76 28.35 8.42 -12.42
CA LEU A 76 27.17 8.34 -11.54
C LEU A 76 26.10 7.42 -12.09
N ALA A 77 25.86 7.45 -13.41
CA ALA A 77 24.88 6.58 -14.06
C ALA A 77 25.13 5.09 -13.77
N LYS A 78 26.42 4.68 -13.75
CA LYS A 78 26.82 3.30 -13.39
C LYS A 78 26.61 2.94 -11.92
N LYS A 79 26.44 3.93 -11.04
CA LYS A 79 26.23 3.76 -9.60
C LYS A 79 24.75 3.79 -9.22
N MET A 80 23.85 4.01 -10.17
CA MET A 80 22.41 3.98 -9.92
C MET A 80 21.98 2.60 -9.41
N ASP A 81 20.87 2.57 -8.67
CA ASP A 81 20.32 1.33 -8.12
C ASP A 81 18.83 1.18 -8.45
N TRP A 82 18.42 -0.04 -8.80
CA TRP A 82 17.03 -0.47 -9.00
C TRP A 82 16.83 -1.83 -8.31
N PRO A 83 16.38 -1.84 -7.03
CA PRO A 83 16.26 -3.07 -6.24
C PRO A 83 15.36 -4.14 -6.87
N ALA A 84 14.27 -3.74 -7.52
CA ALA A 84 13.32 -4.68 -8.13
C ALA A 84 13.91 -5.47 -9.30
N ASP A 85 14.95 -4.97 -9.98
CA ASP A 85 15.66 -5.72 -11.02
C ASP A 85 16.42 -6.93 -10.45
N ARG A 86 16.90 -6.81 -9.20
CA ARG A 86 17.54 -7.91 -8.47
C ARG A 86 16.57 -8.80 -7.70
N GLY A 87 15.28 -8.52 -7.76
CA GLY A 87 14.27 -9.21 -6.94
C GLY A 87 14.38 -8.89 -5.45
N GLU A 88 14.99 -7.77 -5.10
CA GLU A 88 15.03 -7.30 -3.72
C GLU A 88 13.73 -6.58 -3.34
N ASP A 89 13.31 -6.74 -2.09
CA ASP A 89 12.21 -5.98 -1.54
C ASP A 89 12.55 -4.49 -1.42
N HIS A 90 11.49 -3.70 -1.29
CA HIS A 90 11.50 -2.24 -1.32
C HIS A 90 12.30 -1.68 -0.14
N ARG A 91 13.47 -1.09 -0.44
CA ARG A 91 14.42 -0.48 0.52
C ARG A 91 13.96 0.90 1.05
N GLY A 92 12.71 1.25 0.82
CA GLY A 92 12.17 2.59 1.08
C GLY A 92 12.24 3.53 -0.13
N TYR A 93 12.71 3.02 -1.28
CA TYR A 93 12.71 3.69 -2.59
C TYR A 93 12.63 2.62 -3.70
N ASP A 94 12.22 3.03 -4.89
CA ASP A 94 12.21 2.19 -6.09
C ASP A 94 13.48 2.39 -6.94
N ILE A 95 14.00 3.62 -7.00
CA ILE A 95 15.23 3.95 -7.74
C ILE A 95 16.12 4.89 -6.94
N ARG A 96 17.43 4.62 -6.94
CA ARG A 96 18.46 5.52 -6.46
C ARG A 96 19.24 6.08 -7.64
N SER A 97 19.28 7.40 -7.73
CA SER A 97 19.98 8.18 -8.75
C SER A 97 20.80 9.28 -8.08
N PHE A 98 21.31 10.21 -8.88
CA PHE A 98 22.15 11.30 -8.40
C PHE A 98 21.83 12.62 -9.10
N ALA A 99 22.07 13.72 -8.39
CA ALA A 99 22.08 15.05 -8.97
C ALA A 99 23.36 15.23 -9.82
N PRO A 100 23.26 15.69 -11.08
CA PRO A 100 24.40 15.75 -11.99
C PRO A 100 25.47 16.78 -11.59
N ASP A 101 25.04 17.85 -10.90
CA ASP A 101 25.84 19.01 -10.48
C ASP A 101 26.74 18.70 -9.28
N ASN A 102 26.17 18.26 -8.17
CA ASN A 102 26.90 18.01 -6.92
C ASN A 102 27.10 16.52 -6.60
N GLY A 103 26.45 15.62 -7.36
CA GLY A 103 26.52 14.18 -7.12
C GLY A 103 25.69 13.70 -5.93
N GLU A 104 24.84 14.55 -5.35
CA GLU A 104 23.99 14.17 -4.22
C GLU A 104 23.00 13.08 -4.61
N GLU A 105 22.74 12.19 -3.67
CA GLU A 105 21.86 11.05 -3.88
C GLU A 105 20.39 11.50 -3.97
N ARG A 106 19.69 10.96 -4.96
CA ARG A 106 18.27 11.19 -5.19
C ARG A 106 17.53 9.87 -5.15
N LEU A 107 16.63 9.73 -4.19
CA LEU A 107 15.77 8.55 -4.05
C LEU A 107 14.41 8.85 -4.65
N PHE A 108 13.92 7.91 -5.47
CA PHE A 108 12.64 8.01 -6.15
C PHE A 108 11.70 6.90 -5.71
N GLU A 109 10.48 7.29 -5.36
CA GLU A 109 9.33 6.41 -5.20
C GLU A 109 8.40 6.62 -6.39
N ILE A 110 8.03 5.54 -7.07
CA ILE A 110 7.37 5.56 -8.38
C ILE A 110 5.97 4.98 -8.23
N LYS A 111 4.98 5.77 -8.61
CA LYS A 111 3.57 5.37 -8.65
C LYS A 111 3.06 5.45 -10.07
N THR A 112 2.95 4.31 -10.73
CA THR A 112 2.36 4.21 -12.08
C THR A 112 0.87 3.98 -11.97
N THR A 113 0.06 4.84 -12.58
CA THR A 113 -1.39 4.69 -12.56
C THR A 113 -2.03 5.24 -13.83
N ASN A 114 -3.07 4.56 -14.31
CA ASN A 114 -3.96 5.08 -15.36
C ASN A 114 -5.05 6.01 -14.81
N ARG A 115 -4.98 6.34 -13.51
CA ARG A 115 -5.92 7.26 -12.86
C ARG A 115 -5.53 8.71 -13.11
N HIS A 116 -6.46 9.63 -12.85
CA HIS A 116 -6.25 11.06 -13.00
C HIS A 116 -5.07 11.55 -12.11
N ALA A 117 -4.28 12.52 -12.57
CA ALA A 117 -3.06 13.00 -11.90
C ALA A 117 -3.25 13.49 -10.45
N ARG A 118 -4.47 13.91 -10.08
CA ARG A 118 -4.83 14.35 -8.69
C ARG A 118 -5.22 13.20 -7.77
N THR A 119 -5.12 11.95 -8.23
CA THR A 119 -5.42 10.79 -7.40
C THR A 119 -4.41 10.73 -6.27
N ARG A 120 -4.90 10.63 -5.04
CA ARG A 120 -4.03 10.50 -3.87
C ARG A 120 -3.24 9.21 -3.96
N VAL A 121 -1.97 9.28 -3.57
CA VAL A 121 -1.08 8.12 -3.47
C VAL A 121 -0.78 7.83 -2.00
N TRP A 122 -0.46 6.57 -1.73
CA TRP A 122 -0.08 6.11 -0.40
C TRP A 122 1.42 5.88 -0.35
N LEU A 123 2.04 6.26 0.76
CA LEU A 123 3.42 5.94 1.10
C LEU A 123 3.43 5.04 2.32
N SER A 124 4.34 4.07 2.32
CA SER A 124 4.61 3.24 3.50
C SER A 124 5.44 4.00 4.52
N ARG A 125 5.41 3.55 5.78
CA ARG A 125 6.23 4.11 6.84
C ARG A 125 7.72 4.11 6.51
N ASN A 126 8.23 3.01 5.94
CA ASN A 126 9.62 2.88 5.52
C ASN A 126 10.01 3.94 4.47
N GLN A 127 9.11 4.25 3.52
CA GLN A 127 9.35 5.28 2.51
C GLN A 127 9.42 6.67 3.12
N VAL A 128 8.54 6.97 4.06
CA VAL A 128 8.53 8.24 4.79
C VAL A 128 9.81 8.38 5.62
N GLU A 129 10.17 7.33 6.37
CA GLU A 129 11.40 7.31 7.16
C GLU A 129 12.62 7.51 6.27
N THR A 130 12.70 6.81 5.14
CA THR A 130 13.78 6.96 4.16
C THR A 130 13.87 8.39 3.62
N ALA A 131 12.73 9.00 3.25
CA ALA A 131 12.69 10.38 2.77
C ALA A 131 13.09 11.41 3.85
N ALA A 132 12.79 11.14 5.13
CA ALA A 132 13.21 12.02 6.22
C ALA A 132 14.75 12.00 6.43
N HIS A 133 15.41 10.87 6.16
CA HIS A 133 16.87 10.75 6.21
C HIS A 133 17.56 11.27 4.93
N ASN A 134 16.82 11.44 3.83
CA ASN A 134 17.31 12.02 2.58
C ASN A 134 16.37 13.16 2.07
N PRO A 135 16.51 14.38 2.62
CA PRO A 135 15.56 15.48 2.39
C PRO A 135 15.52 16.01 0.94
N ALA A 136 16.43 15.59 0.06
CA ALA A 136 16.47 16.03 -1.34
C ALA A 136 15.30 15.48 -2.22
N GLY A 137 14.44 14.61 -1.67
CA GLY A 137 13.40 13.89 -2.42
C GLY A 137 11.94 14.13 -2.04
N LEU A 138 11.60 15.03 -1.10
CA LEU A 138 10.22 15.17 -0.63
C LEU A 138 9.30 15.86 -1.66
N PRO A 139 8.14 15.25 -2.04
CA PRO A 139 7.05 16.01 -2.64
C PRO A 139 6.45 16.98 -1.61
N ARG A 140 5.83 18.09 -2.08
CA ARG A 140 5.29 19.15 -1.22
C ARG A 140 4.38 18.58 -0.12
N PRO A 141 4.49 19.10 1.13
CA PRO A 141 3.84 18.52 2.31
C PRO A 141 2.31 18.47 2.23
N GLU A 142 1.67 19.29 1.39
CA GLU A 142 0.21 19.32 1.23
C GLU A 142 -0.43 18.01 0.70
N ASN A 143 0.37 17.07 0.17
CA ASN A 143 -0.13 15.82 -0.41
C ASN A 143 0.21 14.54 0.40
N LEU A 144 0.83 14.68 1.57
CA LEU A 144 1.34 13.55 2.36
C LEU A 144 0.41 13.22 3.54
N ARG A 145 0.02 11.95 3.68
CA ARG A 145 -0.48 11.38 4.94
C ARG A 145 0.25 10.09 5.26
N LEU A 146 0.64 9.97 6.53
CA LEU A 146 1.28 8.81 7.11
C LEU A 146 0.24 7.75 7.46
N GLN A 147 0.63 6.49 7.34
CA GLN A 147 0.08 5.39 8.14
C GLN A 147 1.18 4.87 9.04
#